data_AF-A0A951R6H2-F1
#
_entry.id   AF-A0A951R6H2-F1
#
_cell.length_a   1.000
_cell.length_b   1.000
_cell.length_c   1.000
_cell.angle_alpha   90.00
_cell.angle_beta   90.00
_cell.angle_gamma   90.00
#
_symmetry.space_group_name_H-M   'P 1'
#
loop_
_entity.id
_entity.type
_entity.pdbx_description
1 polymer ?
#
loop_
_entity_poly.entity_id
_entity_poly.type
_entity_poly.pdbx_seq_one_letter_code
_entity_poly.pdbx_strand_id
1 'polypeptide(L)'
;LFGESEGKDGKGIFPASVDLTTDLHSMGQWIQDGVRSIFETFLVIENYHRDIEIPHNDNDSDGLNYLAGKALSYVNLKAYEGTRAAHEAGGVPTSSFHLDYLDEEHIVKLCVILQVAVAVSGYMLGVNPFDQPGVEAYKQNMFKLLGKPGH
;
A
#
# COMPACT_ATOMS: atom_id res chain seq x y z
N LEU A 1 5.79 4.20 -9.48
CA LEU A 1 5.23 5.55 -9.67
C LEU A 1 5.97 6.56 -8.78
N PHE A 2 5.63 6.68 -7.50
CA PHE A 2 6.20 7.70 -6.59
C PHE A 2 7.73 7.67 -6.47
N GLY A 3 8.34 6.50 -6.26
CA GLY A 3 9.80 6.42 -6.02
C GLY A 3 10.67 6.96 -7.17
N GLU A 4 10.32 6.67 -8.42
CA GLU A 4 11.07 7.17 -9.58
C GLU A 4 10.76 8.64 -9.88
N SER A 5 9.51 9.08 -9.65
CA SER A 5 9.12 10.47 -9.84
C SER A 5 9.74 11.41 -8.79
N GLU A 6 9.79 11.01 -7.51
CA GLU A 6 10.17 11.88 -6.39
C GLU A 6 11.60 11.67 -5.87
N GLY A 7 12.18 10.47 -6.07
CA GLY A 7 13.48 10.07 -5.54
C GLY A 7 14.67 10.73 -6.24
N LYS A 8 14.79 12.05 -6.09
CA LYS A 8 15.75 12.91 -6.81
C LYS A 8 16.39 13.91 -5.88
N ASP A 9 17.61 14.34 -6.20
CA ASP A 9 18.35 15.38 -5.48
C ASP A 9 18.48 15.15 -3.97
N GLY A 10 18.55 13.87 -3.55
CA GLY A 10 18.61 13.48 -2.13
C GLY A 10 17.30 13.67 -1.36
N LYS A 11 16.17 13.84 -2.08
CA LYS A 11 14.82 14.02 -1.54
C LYS A 11 13.92 12.84 -1.91
N GLY A 12 12.68 12.88 -1.40
CA GLY A 12 11.62 11.94 -1.71
C GLY A 12 11.20 11.12 -0.50
N ILE A 13 9.92 10.74 -0.46
CA ILE A 13 9.43 9.76 0.50
C ILE A 13 9.80 8.37 -0.02
N PHE A 14 10.36 7.51 0.83
CA PHE A 14 10.63 6.12 0.45
C PHE A 14 9.30 5.35 0.34
N PRO A 15 8.89 4.90 -0.85
CA PRO A 15 7.66 4.14 -0.98
C PRO A 15 7.87 2.70 -0.53
N ALA A 16 7.04 2.25 0.41
CA ALA A 16 6.93 0.85 0.84
C ALA A 16 5.46 0.41 0.72
N SER A 17 5.24 -0.90 0.67
CA SER A 17 3.90 -1.50 0.66
C SER A 17 3.87 -2.72 1.57
N VAL A 18 2.68 -3.02 2.09
CA VAL A 18 2.37 -4.20 2.90
C VAL A 18 1.03 -4.78 2.46
N ASP A 19 0.89 -6.09 2.52
CA ASP A 19 -0.35 -6.80 2.19
C ASP A 19 -1.05 -7.23 3.48
N LEU A 20 -2.16 -6.58 3.83
CA LEU A 20 -2.88 -6.84 5.08
C LEU A 20 -4.04 -7.83 4.87
N THR A 21 -4.36 -8.69 5.84
CA THR A 21 -3.80 -8.77 7.20
C THR A 21 -2.48 -9.54 7.32
N THR A 22 -2.01 -10.20 6.26
CA THR A 22 -0.81 -11.05 6.29
C THR A 22 0.39 -10.37 6.93
N ASP A 23 0.70 -9.14 6.51
CA ASP A 23 1.85 -8.39 7.01
C ASP A 23 1.63 -7.73 8.37
N LEU A 24 0.42 -7.77 8.94
CA LEU A 24 0.27 -7.51 10.39
C LEU A 24 1.05 -8.53 11.22
N HIS A 25 1.29 -9.72 10.66
CA HIS A 25 2.04 -10.81 11.31
C HIS A 25 3.54 -10.82 10.96
N SER A 26 4.03 -9.82 10.23
CA SER A 26 5.46 -9.64 9.93
C SER A 26 5.92 -8.23 10.32
N MET A 27 5.24 -7.21 9.81
CA MET A 27 5.53 -5.80 9.97
C MET A 27 4.64 -5.10 11.01
N GLY A 28 3.50 -5.69 11.39
CA GLY A 28 2.52 -5.05 12.29
C GLY A 28 3.11 -4.54 13.60
N GLN A 29 4.00 -5.31 14.24
CA GLN A 29 4.68 -4.85 15.46
C GLN A 29 5.56 -3.62 15.23
N TRP A 30 6.28 -3.57 14.11
CA TRP A 30 7.14 -2.44 13.78
C TRP A 30 6.31 -1.21 13.37
N ILE A 31 5.20 -1.40 12.66
CA ILE A 31 4.28 -0.31 12.35
C ILE A 31 3.69 0.25 13.65
N GLN A 32 3.21 -0.61 14.53
CA GLN A 32 2.53 -0.23 15.78
C GLN A 32 3.45 0.46 16.78
N ASP A 33 4.70 0.01 16.98
CA ASP A 33 5.61 0.48 18.06
C ASP A 33 7.03 0.86 17.61
N GLY A 34 7.29 0.86 16.30
CA GLY A 34 8.59 1.24 15.74
C GLY A 34 8.80 2.75 15.63
N VAL A 35 9.73 3.15 14.76
CA VAL A 35 10.11 4.55 14.56
C VAL A 35 8.95 5.33 13.92
N ARG A 36 8.62 6.49 14.48
CA ARG A 36 7.56 7.40 13.97
C ARG A 36 8.05 8.25 12.80
N SER A 37 8.45 7.57 11.73
CA SER A 37 8.89 8.15 10.46
C SER A 37 8.07 7.66 9.27
N ILE A 38 6.90 7.08 9.54
CA ILE A 38 6.02 6.47 8.55
C ILE A 38 4.61 7.07 8.64
N PHE A 39 3.87 6.94 7.55
CA PHE A 39 2.43 7.12 7.47
C PHE A 39 1.88 6.00 6.58
N GLU A 40 0.58 5.74 6.67
CA GLU A 40 -0.10 4.71 5.88
C GLU A 40 -1.17 5.31 4.99
N THR A 41 -1.25 4.80 3.76
CA THR A 41 -2.36 5.03 2.85
C THR A 41 -2.98 3.68 2.50
N PHE A 42 -4.11 3.38 3.12
CA PHE A 42 -4.83 2.13 2.90
C PHE A 42 -5.56 2.15 1.55
N LEU A 43 -5.60 1.00 0.89
CA LEU A 43 -6.50 0.76 -0.25
C LEU A 43 -7.57 -0.23 0.21
N VAL A 44 -8.81 0.22 0.25
CA VAL A 44 -9.95 -0.54 0.78
C VAL A 44 -10.95 -0.78 -0.34
N ILE A 45 -11.39 -2.04 -0.48
CA ILE A 45 -12.47 -2.43 -1.38
C ILE A 45 -13.72 -2.63 -0.53
N GLU A 46 -14.80 -1.91 -0.84
CA GLU A 46 -16.04 -1.93 -0.06
C GLU A 46 -16.89 -3.17 -0.37
N ASN A 47 -17.01 -3.53 -1.65
CA ASN A 47 -17.87 -4.61 -2.13
C ASN A 47 -17.13 -5.64 -3.00
N TYR A 48 -17.55 -6.89 -2.88
CA TYR A 48 -16.94 -8.04 -3.55
C TYR A 48 -17.97 -8.80 -4.39
N HIS A 49 -17.61 -9.18 -5.62
CA HIS A 49 -18.50 -9.96 -6.50
C HIS A 49 -18.72 -11.40 -6.01
N ARG A 50 -17.79 -11.92 -5.21
CA ARG A 50 -17.87 -13.23 -4.58
C ARG A 50 -17.38 -13.09 -3.16
N ASP A 51 -18.11 -13.67 -2.24
CA ASP A 51 -17.81 -13.65 -0.82
C ASP A 51 -18.11 -15.00 -0.19
N ILE A 52 -17.55 -15.24 0.99
CA ILE A 52 -17.68 -16.49 1.73
C ILE A 52 -18.39 -16.17 3.03
N GLU A 53 -19.53 -16.82 3.26
CA GLU A 53 -20.20 -16.78 4.55
C GLU A 53 -19.48 -17.71 5.53
N ILE A 54 -19.23 -17.21 6.75
CA ILE A 54 -18.60 -17.98 7.80
C ILE A 54 -19.62 -19.00 8.33
N PRO A 55 -19.34 -20.32 8.23
CA PRO A 55 -20.29 -21.34 8.66
C PRO A 55 -20.39 -21.39 10.19
N HIS A 56 -21.55 -21.83 10.67
CA HIS A 56 -21.73 -22.20 12.08
C HIS A 56 -21.06 -23.55 12.37
N ASN A 57 -20.47 -23.70 13.56
CA ASN A 57 -19.93 -24.96 14.06
C ASN A 57 -20.58 -25.32 15.41
N ASP A 58 -21.32 -26.43 15.46
CA ASP A 58 -22.08 -26.84 16.66
C ASP A 58 -21.21 -27.05 17.92
N ASN A 59 -19.91 -27.35 17.76
CA ASN A 59 -18.99 -27.57 18.88
C ASN A 59 -18.30 -26.28 19.37
N ASP A 60 -18.31 -25.21 18.57
CA ASP A 60 -17.67 -23.90 18.84
C ASP A 60 -16.28 -23.95 19.51
N SER A 61 -15.46 -24.94 19.17
CA SER A 61 -14.22 -25.20 19.92
C SER A 61 -13.14 -24.11 19.72
N ASP A 62 -13.28 -23.29 18.69
CA ASP A 62 -12.44 -22.12 18.42
C ASP A 62 -13.05 -20.81 18.94
N GLY A 63 -14.30 -20.83 19.43
CA GLY A 63 -15.04 -19.66 19.91
C GLY A 63 -15.36 -18.66 18.80
N LEU A 64 -15.38 -19.07 17.53
CA LEU A 64 -15.61 -18.18 16.38
C LEU A 64 -17.07 -18.10 15.94
N ASN A 65 -18.01 -18.80 16.59
CA ASN A 65 -19.44 -18.73 16.22
C ASN A 65 -20.05 -17.31 16.34
N TYR A 66 -19.44 -16.37 17.07
CA TYR A 66 -19.87 -14.96 17.04
C TYR A 66 -19.69 -14.29 15.66
N LEU A 67 -18.94 -14.93 14.77
CA LEU A 67 -18.76 -14.55 13.37
C LEU A 67 -19.67 -15.34 12.41
N ALA A 68 -20.35 -16.39 12.87
CA ALA A 68 -21.19 -17.23 12.01
C ALA A 68 -22.28 -16.41 11.32
N GLY A 69 -22.54 -16.70 10.04
CA GLY A 69 -23.48 -15.96 9.20
C GLY A 69 -22.97 -14.60 8.72
N LYS A 70 -21.78 -14.15 9.15
CA LYS A 70 -21.14 -12.95 8.60
C LYS A 70 -20.30 -13.34 7.39
N ALA A 71 -20.16 -12.40 6.47
CA ALA A 71 -19.29 -12.56 5.32
C ALA A 71 -17.81 -12.38 5.73
N LEU A 72 -16.90 -13.05 5.03
CA LEU A 72 -15.47 -12.92 5.28
C LEU A 72 -14.98 -11.50 4.96
N SER A 73 -15.54 -10.85 3.93
CA SER A 73 -15.27 -9.43 3.65
C SER A 73 -15.63 -8.51 4.82
N TYR A 74 -16.71 -8.80 5.55
CA TYR A 74 -17.10 -8.05 6.74
C TYR A 74 -16.01 -8.16 7.83
N VAL A 75 -15.48 -9.36 8.06
CA VAL A 75 -14.38 -9.57 9.02
C VAL A 75 -13.13 -8.82 8.57
N ASN A 76 -12.81 -8.86 7.27
CA ASN A 76 -11.69 -8.12 6.70
C ASN A 76 -11.85 -6.60 6.86
N LEU A 77 -13.05 -6.06 6.64
CA LEU A 77 -13.35 -4.65 6.86
C LEU A 77 -13.18 -4.26 8.33
N LYS A 78 -13.63 -5.10 9.27
CA LYS A 78 -13.41 -4.86 10.71
C LYS A 78 -11.93 -4.98 11.10
N ALA A 79 -11.16 -5.85 10.46
CA ALA A 79 -9.72 -5.90 10.63
C ALA A 79 -9.05 -4.59 10.15
N TYR A 80 -9.45 -4.04 9.00
CA TYR A 80 -9.02 -2.72 8.54
C TYR A 80 -9.38 -1.61 9.53
N GLU A 81 -10.65 -1.50 9.94
CA GLU A 81 -11.11 -0.45 10.86
C GLU A 81 -10.32 -0.48 12.19
N GLY A 82 -10.16 -1.69 12.76
CA GLY A 82 -9.42 -1.89 14.01
C GLY A 82 -7.93 -1.57 13.86
N THR A 83 -7.31 -2.02 12.76
CA THR A 83 -5.89 -1.77 12.46
C THR A 83 -5.63 -0.28 12.29
N ARG A 84 -6.43 0.40 11.46
CA ARG A 84 -6.29 1.84 11.21
C ARG A 84 -6.42 2.63 12.50
N ALA A 85 -7.40 2.31 13.34
CA ALA A 85 -7.59 2.99 14.63
C ALA A 85 -6.40 2.74 15.59
N ALA A 86 -5.88 1.51 15.63
CA ALA A 86 -4.73 1.16 16.46
C ALA A 86 -3.43 1.87 16.00
N HIS A 87 -3.19 1.91 14.69
CA HIS A 87 -2.02 2.58 14.10
C HIS A 87 -2.10 4.10 14.28
N GLU A 88 -3.27 4.71 14.08
CA GLU A 88 -3.50 6.13 14.33
C GLU A 88 -3.27 6.49 15.81
N ALA A 89 -3.80 5.69 16.74
CA ALA A 89 -3.52 5.84 18.17
C ALA A 89 -2.04 5.62 18.53
N GLY A 90 -1.34 4.76 17.78
CA GLY A 90 0.10 4.54 17.88
C GLY A 90 0.96 5.68 17.32
N GLY A 91 0.35 6.71 16.72
CA GLY A 91 1.03 7.87 16.16
C GLY A 91 1.48 7.71 14.70
N VAL A 92 0.90 6.75 13.97
CA VAL A 92 1.08 6.61 12.52
C VAL A 92 -0.06 7.36 11.81
N PRO A 93 0.19 8.45 11.08
CA PRO A 93 -0.85 9.12 10.32
C PRO A 93 -1.45 8.16 9.28
N THR A 94 -2.77 8.09 9.20
CA THR A 94 -3.46 7.19 8.26
C THR A 94 -4.35 7.96 7.30
N SER A 95 -4.44 7.49 6.07
CA SER A 95 -5.40 7.92 5.05
C SER A 95 -5.88 6.70 4.27
N SER A 96 -6.98 6.81 3.52
CA SER A 96 -7.55 5.67 2.80
C SER A 96 -8.14 6.06 1.46
N PHE A 97 -7.91 5.23 0.45
CA PHE A 97 -8.70 5.18 -0.78
C PHE A 97 -9.73 4.07 -0.67
N HIS A 98 -10.99 4.40 -0.90
CA HIS A 98 -12.09 3.45 -0.90
C HIS A 98 -12.59 3.27 -2.33
N LEU A 99 -12.54 2.04 -2.82
CA LEU A 99 -13.09 1.64 -4.12
C LEU A 99 -14.37 0.84 -3.85
N ASP A 100 -15.45 1.18 -4.56
CA ASP A 100 -16.73 0.49 -4.38
C ASP A 100 -16.59 -0.98 -4.77
N TYR A 101 -16.05 -1.25 -5.96
CA TYR A 101 -15.70 -2.58 -6.44
C TYR A 101 -14.28 -2.59 -6.99
N LEU A 102 -13.67 -3.78 -7.03
CA LEU A 102 -12.42 -4.00 -7.75
C LEU A 102 -12.73 -4.38 -9.21
N ASP A 103 -12.93 -3.36 -10.04
CA ASP A 103 -13.18 -3.49 -11.47
C ASP A 103 -12.33 -2.48 -12.28
N GLU A 104 -12.41 -2.57 -13.61
CA GLU A 104 -11.63 -1.74 -14.52
C GLU A 104 -11.91 -0.25 -14.34
N GLU A 105 -13.17 0.13 -14.08
CA GLU A 105 -13.55 1.53 -13.93
C GLU A 105 -12.91 2.16 -12.68
N HIS A 106 -13.01 1.47 -11.54
CA HIS A 106 -12.45 1.94 -10.27
C HIS A 106 -10.92 1.94 -10.28
N ILE A 107 -10.30 0.93 -10.89
CA ILE A 107 -8.84 0.86 -11.05
C ILE A 107 -8.34 2.03 -11.90
N VAL A 108 -8.99 2.32 -13.05
CA VAL A 108 -8.59 3.42 -13.92
C VAL A 108 -8.71 4.76 -13.20
N LYS A 109 -9.80 5.00 -12.47
CA LYS A 109 -9.96 6.23 -11.66
C LYS A 109 -8.84 6.38 -10.64
N LEU A 110 -8.51 5.31 -9.91
CA LEU A 110 -7.40 5.32 -8.95
C LEU A 110 -6.06 5.62 -9.63
N CYS A 111 -5.76 4.97 -10.76
CA CYS A 111 -4.53 5.23 -11.51
C CYS A 111 -4.41 6.69 -11.94
N VAL A 112 -5.47 7.29 -12.48
CA VAL A 112 -5.47 8.70 -12.90
C VAL A 112 -5.24 9.63 -11.71
N ILE A 113 -5.91 9.37 -10.58
CA ILE A 113 -5.72 10.15 -9.35
C ILE A 113 -4.26 10.08 -8.88
N LEU A 114 -3.68 8.87 -8.83
CA LEU A 114 -2.29 8.70 -8.38
C LEU A 114 -1.27 9.32 -9.35
N GLN A 115 -1.52 9.28 -10.66
CA GLN A 115 -0.68 9.94 -11.68
C GLN A 115 -0.71 11.47 -11.55
N VAL A 116 -1.89 12.05 -11.30
CA VAL A 116 -2.00 13.50 -11.04
C VAL A 116 -1.36 13.84 -9.70
N ALA A 117 -1.61 13.05 -8.65
CA ALA A 117 -1.06 13.28 -7.33
C ALA A 117 0.47 13.28 -7.30
N VAL A 118 1.12 12.31 -7.96
CA VAL A 118 2.59 12.26 -8.00
C VAL A 118 3.20 13.43 -8.78
N ALA A 119 2.53 13.91 -9.84
CA ALA A 119 2.99 15.07 -10.59
C ALA A 119 2.96 16.33 -9.72
N VAL A 120 1.84 16.56 -9.01
CA VAL A 120 1.69 17.68 -8.06
C VAL A 120 2.71 17.57 -6.93
N SER A 121 2.85 16.37 -6.34
CA SER A 121 3.78 16.10 -5.25
C SER A 121 5.24 16.35 -5.65
N GLY A 122 5.66 15.91 -6.84
CA GLY A 122 7.00 16.18 -7.36
C GLY A 122 7.28 17.67 -7.52
N TYR A 123 6.31 18.45 -8.02
CA TYR A 123 6.44 19.91 -8.10
C TYR A 123 6.50 20.56 -6.71
N MET A 124 5.70 20.09 -5.74
CA MET A 124 5.76 20.57 -4.36
C MET A 124 7.11 20.26 -3.68
N LEU A 125 7.72 19.12 -4.01
CA LEU A 125 9.06 18.72 -3.54
C LEU A 125 10.20 19.49 -4.23
N GLY A 126 9.88 20.20 -5.33
CA GLY A 126 10.83 20.94 -6.14
C GLY A 126 11.77 20.03 -6.94
N VAL A 127 11.25 18.93 -7.49
CA VAL A 127 11.95 18.01 -8.40
C VAL A 127 11.19 17.89 -9.73
N ASN A 128 11.84 17.38 -10.77
CA ASN A 128 11.15 17.05 -12.02
C ASN A 128 10.49 15.67 -11.89
N PRO A 129 9.16 15.51 -11.89
CA PRO A 129 8.53 14.20 -11.70
C PRO A 129 8.59 13.28 -12.93
N PHE A 130 9.09 13.76 -14.08
CA PHE A 130 8.97 13.11 -15.39
C PHE A 130 10.29 12.62 -16.01
N ASP A 131 11.40 12.67 -15.26
CA ASP A 131 12.68 12.09 -15.67
C ASP A 131 13.17 11.00 -14.70
N GLN A 132 14.30 10.37 -15.00
CA GLN A 132 14.87 9.29 -14.20
C GLN A 132 16.41 9.16 -14.35
N PRO A 133 17.19 10.25 -14.24
CA PRO A 133 18.61 10.24 -14.62
C PRO A 133 19.45 9.21 -13.84
N GLY A 134 19.11 8.93 -12.58
CA GLY A 134 19.87 8.01 -11.73
C GLY A 134 19.93 6.57 -12.23
N VAL A 135 18.94 6.12 -13.01
CA VAL A 135 18.90 4.74 -13.52
C VAL A 135 20.00 4.46 -14.55
N GLU A 136 20.56 5.49 -15.17
CA GLU A 136 21.62 5.30 -16.16
C GLU A 136 22.95 4.89 -15.53
N ALA A 137 23.20 5.24 -14.27
CA ALA A 137 24.48 4.95 -13.61
C ALA A 137 24.81 3.45 -13.56
N TYR A 138 23.84 2.62 -13.13
CA TYR A 138 24.07 1.17 -13.08
C TYR A 138 24.15 0.56 -14.49
N LYS A 139 23.40 1.11 -15.46
CA LYS A 139 23.45 0.65 -16.86
C LYS A 139 24.83 0.88 -17.47
N GLN A 140 25.43 2.05 -17.24
CA GLN A 140 26.78 2.35 -17.71
C GLN A 140 27.81 1.38 -17.11
N ASN A 141 27.73 1.12 -15.81
CA ASN A 141 28.61 0.14 -15.16
C ASN A 141 28.40 -1.28 -15.72
N MET A 142 27.15 -1.69 -15.93
CA MET A 142 26.81 -2.98 -16.53
C MET A 142 27.38 -3.08 -17.96
N PHE A 143 27.23 -2.04 -18.79
CA PHE A 143 27.77 -2.03 -20.16
C PHE A 143 29.29 -2.17 -20.18
N LYS A 144 29.99 -1.49 -19.27
CA LYS A 144 31.43 -1.63 -19.10
C LYS A 144 31.83 -3.04 -18.68
N LEU A 145 31.12 -3.63 -17.72
CA LEU A 145 31.37 -5.00 -17.25
C LEU A 145 31.11 -6.05 -18.34
N LEU A 146 30.17 -5.79 -19.25
CA LEU A 146 29.86 -6.65 -20.39
C LEU A 146 30.76 -6.40 -21.62
N GLY A 147 31.70 -5.44 -21.55
CA GLY A 147 32.61 -5.12 -22.65
C GLY A 147 31.93 -4.50 -23.87
N LYS A 148 30.82 -3.77 -23.67
CA LYS A 148 30.11 -3.09 -24.76
C LYS A 148 31.04 -2.04 -25.40
N PRO A 149 31.30 -2.08 -26.72
CA PRO A 149 32.16 -1.10 -27.38
C PRO A 149 31.71 0.36 -27.11
N GLY A 150 32.68 1.21 -26.76
CA GLY A 150 32.44 2.63 -26.48
C GLY A 150 31.85 2.96 -25.11
N HIS A 151 31.88 2.02 -24.14
CA HIS A 151 31.44 2.19 -22.75
C HIS A 151 32.52 1.71 -21.77
#